data_AF-A0A4S2KBH9-F1
#
_entry.id   AF-A0A4S2KBH9-F1
#
_cell.length_a   1.000
_cell.length_b   1.000
_cell.length_c   1.000
_cell.angle_alpha   90.00
_cell.angle_beta   90.00
_cell.angle_gamma   90.00
#
_symmetry.space_group_name_H-M   'P 1'
#
loop_
_entity.id
_entity.type
_entity.pdbx_description
1 polymer ?
#
loop_
_entity_poly.entity_id
_entity_poly.type
_entity_poly.pdbx_seq_one_letter_code
_entity_poly.pdbx_strand_id
1 'polypeptide(L)'
;MAVTNLVTEQAFDDFVKSKKLSVVHFYAPWAEQCSQVNDVLEEMSEMEQYKELKFAKIEAEDEPEVSLKSGVAVVPTVLLYRDGNVLGRVDGANVPELTEKIKHFLNNKDAEESVEDRLKKLVNQAQCMLFMKGNPANPRCGFSRTIVSILDGYKTDYKSFDILQDNSVREGLKKFSNWPTYPQLYLNGELIGGLDIVKEMDESGELESMLPKKGSADTNK
;
A
#
# COMPACT_ATOMS: atom_id res chain seq x y z
N MET A 1 -5.82 -22.66 -17.00
CA MET A 1 -4.46 -23.17 -16.68
C MET A 1 -4.64 -24.14 -15.53
N ALA A 2 -3.94 -25.26 -15.47
CA ALA A 2 -4.14 -26.21 -14.37
C ALA A 2 -3.60 -25.68 -13.02
N VAL A 3 -4.20 -26.12 -11.91
CA VAL A 3 -3.66 -25.91 -10.57
C VAL A 3 -2.35 -26.69 -10.43
N THR A 4 -1.25 -25.99 -10.14
CA THR A 4 0.08 -26.60 -10.04
C THR A 4 0.26 -27.28 -8.69
N ASN A 5 0.75 -28.53 -8.67
CA ASN A 5 1.14 -29.19 -7.42
C ASN A 5 2.60 -28.86 -7.09
N LEU A 6 2.82 -28.13 -6.00
CA LEU A 6 4.15 -27.78 -5.51
C LEU A 6 4.59 -28.83 -4.50
N VAL A 7 5.77 -29.40 -4.72
CA VAL A 7 6.33 -30.53 -3.95
C VAL A 7 7.75 -30.26 -3.46
N THR A 8 8.20 -29.01 -3.53
CA THR A 8 9.48 -28.56 -2.98
C THR A 8 9.39 -27.07 -2.62
N GLU A 9 10.15 -26.66 -1.62
CA GLU A 9 10.37 -25.25 -1.27
C GLU A 9 10.82 -24.40 -2.47
N GLN A 10 11.80 -24.86 -3.25
CA GLN A 10 12.30 -24.10 -4.40
C GLN A 10 11.20 -23.84 -5.44
N ALA A 11 10.34 -24.83 -5.70
CA ALA A 11 9.22 -24.66 -6.62
C ALA A 11 8.19 -23.65 -6.07
N PHE A 12 7.95 -23.65 -4.76
CA PHE A 12 7.12 -22.66 -4.09
C PHE A 12 7.70 -21.24 -4.23
N ASP A 13 8.97 -21.05 -3.90
CA ASP A 13 9.66 -19.75 -3.98
C ASP A 13 9.60 -19.16 -5.39
N ASP A 14 9.88 -19.98 -6.41
CA ASP A 14 9.82 -19.57 -7.81
C ASP A 14 8.39 -19.27 -8.25
N PHE A 15 7.41 -19.97 -7.68
CA PHE A 15 6.00 -19.75 -8.00
C PHE A 15 5.49 -18.41 -7.46
N VAL A 16 5.82 -18.06 -6.22
CA VAL A 16 5.32 -16.86 -5.52
C VAL A 16 6.05 -15.57 -5.91
N LYS A 17 7.28 -15.64 -6.43
CA LYS A 17 8.04 -14.49 -6.99
C LYS A 17 7.46 -13.91 -8.29
N SER A 18 6.32 -14.40 -8.74
CA SER A 18 5.68 -13.90 -9.96
C SER A 18 5.07 -12.52 -9.77
N LYS A 19 5.16 -11.68 -10.81
CA LYS A 19 4.38 -10.43 -10.93
C LYS A 19 2.87 -10.68 -11.07
N LYS A 20 2.47 -11.87 -11.53
CA LYS A 20 1.07 -12.30 -11.56
C LYS A 20 0.63 -12.65 -10.15
N LEU A 21 -0.67 -12.46 -9.85
CA LEU A 21 -1.24 -12.89 -8.59
C LEU A 21 -1.19 -14.43 -8.51
N SER A 22 -0.49 -14.94 -7.50
CA SER A 22 -0.33 -16.36 -7.22
C SER A 22 -1.23 -16.76 -6.06
N VAL A 23 -2.15 -17.70 -6.27
CA VAL A 23 -3.05 -18.24 -5.24
C VAL A 23 -2.54 -19.62 -4.85
N VAL A 24 -2.12 -19.80 -3.59
CA VAL A 24 -1.51 -21.04 -3.09
C VAL A 24 -2.36 -21.63 -1.97
N HIS A 25 -2.84 -22.86 -2.17
CA HIS A 25 -3.60 -23.62 -1.19
C HIS A 25 -2.68 -24.57 -0.42
N PHE A 26 -2.52 -24.33 0.88
CA PHE A 26 -1.91 -25.23 1.84
C PHE A 26 -2.95 -26.22 2.32
N TYR A 27 -2.76 -27.49 1.95
CA TYR A 27 -3.76 -28.53 2.14
C TYR A 27 -3.20 -29.73 2.90
N ALA A 28 -4.08 -30.60 3.36
CA ALA A 28 -3.76 -31.97 3.74
C ALA A 28 -4.74 -32.94 3.05
N PRO A 29 -4.27 -34.07 2.52
CA PRO A 29 -5.09 -35.00 1.74
C PRO A 29 -6.17 -35.69 2.58
N TRP A 30 -5.98 -35.77 3.91
CA TRP A 30 -6.92 -36.37 4.84
C TRP A 30 -8.05 -35.41 5.28
N ALA A 31 -7.96 -34.11 4.96
CA ALA A 31 -8.94 -33.12 5.37
C ALA A 31 -10.00 -32.89 4.27
N GLU A 32 -11.24 -33.34 4.51
CA GLU A 32 -12.36 -33.22 3.55
C GLU A 32 -12.59 -31.78 3.06
N GLN A 33 -12.43 -30.80 3.94
CA GLN A 33 -12.56 -29.38 3.65
C GLN A 33 -11.50 -28.88 2.64
N CYS A 34 -10.34 -29.54 2.54
CA CYS A 34 -9.34 -29.23 1.53
C CYS A 34 -9.82 -29.61 0.12
N SER A 35 -10.60 -30.69 -0.03
CA SER A 35 -11.16 -31.08 -1.32
C SER A 35 -12.09 -30.00 -1.87
N GLN A 36 -12.92 -29.39 -1.00
CA GLN A 36 -13.79 -28.28 -1.40
C GLN A 36 -13.00 -27.07 -1.94
N VAL A 37 -11.89 -26.70 -1.28
CA VAL A 37 -11.04 -25.60 -1.74
C VAL A 37 -10.32 -25.96 -3.04
N ASN A 38 -9.88 -27.21 -3.19
CA ASN A 38 -9.28 -27.70 -4.43
C ASN A 38 -10.24 -27.57 -5.62
N ASP A 39 -11.48 -28.05 -5.47
CA ASP A 39 -12.49 -27.99 -6.54
C ASP A 39 -12.76 -26.55 -6.99
N VAL A 40 -12.87 -25.61 -6.03
CA VAL A 40 -13.05 -24.19 -6.32
C VAL A 40 -11.86 -23.60 -7.08
N LEU A 41 -10.64 -23.89 -6.66
CA LEU A 41 -9.45 -23.38 -7.34
C LEU A 41 -9.30 -23.99 -8.74
N GLU A 42 -9.64 -25.27 -8.92
CA GLU A 42 -9.68 -25.93 -10.23
C GLU A 42 -10.70 -25.25 -11.14
N GLU A 43 -11.94 -25.04 -10.68
CA GLU A 43 -12.98 -24.34 -11.44
C GLU A 43 -12.56 -22.91 -11.80
N MET A 44 -12.05 -22.13 -10.84
CA MET A 44 -11.55 -20.78 -11.08
C MET A 44 -10.42 -20.75 -12.11
N SER A 45 -9.53 -21.75 -12.10
CA SER A 45 -8.39 -21.83 -13.00
C SER A 45 -8.76 -22.04 -14.48
N GLU A 46 -9.99 -22.49 -14.73
CA GLU A 46 -10.58 -22.67 -16.07
C GLU A 46 -11.34 -21.44 -16.58
N MET A 47 -11.76 -20.53 -15.70
CA MET A 47 -12.54 -19.36 -16.09
C MET A 47 -11.69 -18.28 -16.80
N GLU A 48 -12.23 -17.70 -17.89
CA GLU A 48 -11.57 -16.64 -18.67
C GLU A 48 -11.14 -15.44 -17.80
N GLN A 49 -11.98 -15.03 -16.86
CA GLN A 49 -11.73 -13.88 -15.98
C GLN A 49 -10.52 -14.06 -15.04
N TYR A 50 -10.06 -15.30 -14.83
CA TYR A 50 -8.95 -15.62 -13.94
C TYR A 50 -7.70 -16.11 -14.68
N LYS A 51 -7.65 -16.01 -16.01
CA LYS A 51 -6.48 -16.41 -16.82
C LYS A 51 -5.19 -15.65 -16.50
N GLU A 52 -5.29 -14.46 -15.90
CA GLU A 52 -4.10 -13.69 -15.48
C GLU A 52 -3.49 -14.21 -14.16
N LEU A 53 -4.17 -15.10 -13.43
CA LEU A 53 -3.72 -15.64 -12.14
C LEU A 53 -2.92 -16.92 -12.32
N LYS A 54 -2.15 -17.25 -11.29
CA LYS A 54 -1.53 -18.56 -11.12
C LYS A 54 -2.18 -19.26 -9.93
N PHE A 55 -2.50 -20.53 -10.08
CA PHE A 55 -3.06 -21.35 -9.00
C PHE A 55 -2.13 -22.51 -8.68
N ALA A 56 -1.92 -22.75 -7.39
CA ALA A 56 -1.14 -23.87 -6.91
C ALA A 56 -1.69 -24.45 -5.60
N LYS A 57 -1.30 -25.68 -5.31
CA LYS A 57 -1.50 -26.34 -4.02
C LYS A 57 -0.17 -26.92 -3.53
N ILE A 58 -0.01 -26.98 -2.22
CA ILE A 58 1.16 -27.53 -1.53
C ILE A 58 0.68 -28.28 -0.29
N GLU A 59 1.18 -29.50 -0.09
CA GLU A 59 0.83 -30.30 1.08
C GLU A 59 1.58 -29.77 2.30
N ALA A 60 0.84 -29.30 3.29
CA ALA A 60 1.41 -28.54 4.41
C ALA A 60 2.30 -29.40 5.32
N GLU A 61 1.99 -30.70 5.42
CA GLU A 61 2.71 -31.67 6.26
C GLU A 61 3.98 -32.19 5.58
N ASP A 62 3.97 -32.34 4.25
CA ASP A 62 5.13 -32.75 3.45
C ASP A 62 6.15 -31.62 3.29
N GLU A 63 5.69 -30.35 3.29
CA GLU A 63 6.54 -29.16 3.17
C GLU A 63 6.47 -28.26 4.42
N PRO A 64 6.92 -28.75 5.60
CA PRO A 64 6.75 -28.06 6.88
C PRO A 64 7.54 -26.75 6.97
N GLU A 65 8.68 -26.64 6.28
CA GLU A 65 9.47 -25.40 6.24
C GLU A 65 8.73 -24.28 5.51
N VAL A 66 8.06 -24.59 4.40
CA VAL A 66 7.25 -23.64 3.64
C VAL A 66 6.04 -23.19 4.46
N SER A 67 5.38 -24.14 5.12
CA SER A 67 4.26 -23.85 6.04
C SER A 67 4.70 -22.92 7.18
N LEU A 68 5.85 -23.19 7.81
CA LEU A 68 6.39 -22.36 8.89
C LEU A 68 6.72 -20.95 8.40
N LYS A 69 7.45 -20.81 7.28
CA LYS A 69 7.80 -19.51 6.68
C LYS A 69 6.58 -18.70 6.29
N SER A 70 5.51 -19.37 5.87
CA SER A 70 4.25 -18.75 5.46
C SER A 70 3.28 -18.53 6.63
N GLY A 71 3.66 -18.91 7.86
CA GLY A 71 2.81 -18.78 9.05
C GLY A 71 1.55 -19.66 8.99
N VAL A 72 1.59 -20.78 8.27
CA VAL A 72 0.47 -21.71 8.14
C VAL A 72 0.52 -22.71 9.30
N ALA A 73 -0.47 -22.64 10.19
CA ALA A 73 -0.61 -23.53 11.34
C ALA A 73 -1.83 -24.47 11.25
N VAL A 74 -2.74 -24.21 10.31
CA VAL A 74 -3.98 -24.96 10.11
C VAL A 74 -4.23 -25.13 8.61
N VAL A 75 -4.91 -26.20 8.24
CA VAL A 75 -5.37 -26.46 6.87
C VAL A 75 -6.90 -26.64 6.86
N PRO A 76 -7.58 -26.29 5.76
CA PRO A 76 -7.05 -25.61 4.58
C PRO A 76 -6.69 -24.15 4.89
N THR A 77 -5.59 -23.66 4.31
CA THR A 77 -5.26 -22.22 4.30
C THR A 77 -4.92 -21.82 2.87
N VAL A 78 -5.49 -20.72 2.37
CA VAL A 78 -5.14 -20.15 1.08
C VAL A 78 -4.43 -18.82 1.26
N LEU A 79 -3.26 -18.69 0.66
CA LEU A 79 -2.48 -17.45 0.65
C LEU A 79 -2.38 -16.89 -0.77
N LEU A 80 -2.54 -15.58 -0.89
CA LEU A 80 -2.42 -14.83 -2.13
C LEU A 80 -1.08 -14.12 -2.12
N TYR A 81 -0.29 -14.29 -3.18
CA TYR A 81 1.06 -13.75 -3.31
C TYR A 81 1.20 -12.86 -4.55
N ARG A 82 2.08 -11.87 -4.46
CA ARG A 82 2.64 -11.14 -5.61
C ARG A 82 4.06 -10.71 -5.29
N ASP A 83 4.99 -10.96 -6.21
CA ASP A 83 6.41 -10.64 -6.05
C ASP A 83 7.00 -11.14 -4.73
N GLY A 84 6.54 -12.31 -4.26
CA GLY A 84 6.97 -12.94 -3.01
C GLY A 84 6.28 -12.44 -1.73
N ASN A 85 5.45 -11.39 -1.80
CA ASN A 85 4.74 -10.84 -0.64
C ASN A 85 3.35 -11.45 -0.48
N VAL A 86 2.91 -11.67 0.75
CA VAL A 86 1.58 -12.21 1.07
C VAL A 86 0.56 -11.06 1.08
N LEU A 87 -0.28 -10.99 0.06
CA LEU A 87 -1.31 -9.95 -0.07
C LEU A 87 -2.58 -10.26 0.73
N GLY A 88 -2.89 -11.54 0.91
CA GLY A 88 -4.13 -11.97 1.54
C GLY A 88 -4.07 -13.41 2.02
N ARG A 89 -4.90 -13.70 3.02
CA ARG A 89 -5.01 -15.01 3.67
C ARG A 89 -6.47 -15.38 3.87
N VAL A 90 -6.82 -16.63 3.62
CA VAL A 90 -8.13 -17.21 3.97
C VAL A 90 -7.88 -18.52 4.69
N ASP A 91 -8.34 -18.61 5.94
CA ASP A 91 -8.27 -19.83 6.74
C ASP A 91 -9.60 -20.60 6.63
N GLY A 92 -9.52 -21.92 6.53
CA GLY A 92 -10.68 -22.79 6.37
C GLY A 92 -11.30 -22.76 4.97
N ALA A 93 -12.35 -23.55 4.77
CA ALA A 93 -13.07 -23.65 3.49
C ALA A 93 -14.07 -22.50 3.29
N ASN A 94 -13.62 -21.25 3.42
CA ASN A 94 -14.43 -20.05 3.23
C ASN A 94 -14.41 -19.59 1.76
N VAL A 95 -15.20 -20.24 0.91
CA VAL A 95 -15.28 -19.96 -0.53
C VAL A 95 -15.71 -18.51 -0.86
N PRO A 96 -16.72 -17.92 -0.17
CA PRO A 96 -17.08 -16.53 -0.40
C PRO A 96 -15.92 -15.56 -0.15
N GLU A 97 -15.23 -15.69 0.98
CA GLU A 97 -14.10 -14.81 1.32
C GLU A 97 -12.93 -14.99 0.33
N LEU A 98 -12.63 -16.24 -0.04
CA LEU A 98 -11.61 -16.55 -1.04
C LEU A 98 -11.91 -15.85 -2.37
N THR A 99 -13.15 -15.97 -2.84
CA THR A 99 -13.58 -15.36 -4.11
C THR A 99 -13.51 -13.84 -4.04
N GLU A 100 -13.92 -13.25 -2.92
CA GLU A 100 -13.89 -11.79 -2.71
C GLU A 100 -12.45 -11.27 -2.70
N LYS A 101 -11.54 -11.90 -1.95
CA LYS A 101 -10.12 -11.52 -1.91
C LYS A 101 -9.46 -11.67 -3.28
N ILE A 102 -9.68 -12.79 -3.97
CA ILE A 102 -9.14 -12.99 -5.32
C ILE A 102 -9.60 -11.86 -6.26
N LYS A 103 -10.91 -11.53 -6.27
CA LYS A 103 -11.43 -10.43 -7.09
C LYS A 103 -10.84 -9.08 -6.69
N HIS A 104 -10.71 -8.82 -5.38
CA HIS A 104 -10.11 -7.58 -4.87
C HIS A 104 -8.67 -7.41 -5.39
N PHE A 105 -7.81 -8.40 -5.20
CA PHE A 105 -6.39 -8.32 -5.58
C PHE A 105 -6.15 -8.49 -7.08
N LEU A 106 -7.07 -9.11 -7.81
CA LEU A 106 -7.05 -9.16 -9.28
C LEU A 106 -7.33 -7.77 -9.87
N ASN A 107 -8.37 -7.10 -9.37
CA ASN A 107 -8.76 -5.77 -9.87
C ASN A 107 -7.84 -4.66 -9.34
N ASN A 108 -7.27 -4.84 -8.16
CA ASN A 108 -6.28 -3.95 -7.57
C ASN A 108 -4.88 -4.55 -7.73
N LYS A 109 -4.29 -4.36 -8.93
CA LYS A 109 -2.92 -4.78 -9.27
C LYS A 109 -1.82 -4.19 -8.35
N ASP A 110 -2.18 -3.26 -7.47
CA ASP A 110 -1.31 -2.58 -6.52
C ASP A 110 -1.51 -2.98 -5.04
N ALA A 111 -2.38 -3.94 -4.72
CA ALA A 111 -2.73 -4.20 -3.31
C ALA A 111 -1.77 -5.18 -2.60
N GLU A 112 -0.58 -4.69 -2.23
CA GLU A 112 -0.21 -4.40 -0.83
C GLU A 112 0.54 -3.07 -0.91
N GLU A 113 -0.19 -1.95 -0.86
CA GLU A 113 0.51 -0.69 -0.65
C GLU A 113 0.93 -0.66 0.81
N SER A 114 2.20 -0.95 1.07
CA SER A 114 2.76 -0.76 2.41
C SER A 114 2.48 0.67 2.86
N VAL A 115 2.35 0.89 4.18
CA VAL A 115 2.16 2.26 4.70
C VAL A 115 3.26 3.18 4.14
N GLU A 116 4.49 2.70 4.01
CA GLU A 116 5.59 3.45 3.39
C GLU A 116 5.33 3.83 1.93
N ASP A 117 4.82 2.93 1.09
CA ASP A 117 4.53 3.23 -0.31
C ASP A 117 3.42 4.27 -0.44
N ARG A 118 2.39 4.15 0.41
CA ARG A 118 1.31 5.14 0.50
C ARG A 118 1.86 6.51 0.90
N LEU A 119 2.76 6.55 1.88
CA LEU A 119 3.41 7.79 2.30
C LEU A 119 4.27 8.38 1.19
N LYS A 120 5.08 7.57 0.50
CA LYS A 120 5.88 8.01 -0.65
C LYS A 120 5.00 8.62 -1.74
N LYS A 121 3.86 8.01 -2.07
CA LYS A 121 2.93 8.59 -3.05
C LYS A 121 2.31 9.89 -2.54
N LEU A 122 1.95 9.98 -1.27
CA LEU A 122 1.37 11.19 -0.68
C LEU A 122 2.35 12.37 -0.69
N VAL A 123 3.60 12.17 -0.25
CA VAL A 123 4.59 13.26 -0.23
C VAL A 123 4.99 13.73 -1.63
N ASN A 124 4.80 12.88 -2.65
CA ASN A 124 5.05 13.18 -4.06
C ASN A 124 3.80 13.59 -4.85
N GLN A 125 2.64 13.77 -4.21
CA GLN A 125 1.38 14.05 -4.91
C GLN A 125 1.31 15.46 -5.54
N ALA A 126 2.18 16.36 -5.08
CA ALA A 126 2.43 17.67 -5.67
C ALA A 126 3.88 18.08 -5.40
N GLN A 127 4.38 19.03 -6.20
CA GLN A 127 5.71 19.61 -5.97
C GLN A 127 5.83 20.22 -4.56
N CYS A 128 4.76 20.82 -4.04
CA CYS A 128 4.68 21.32 -2.67
C CYS A 128 3.50 20.66 -1.94
N MET A 129 3.82 19.88 -0.91
CA MET A 129 2.85 19.13 -0.10
C MET A 129 2.91 19.59 1.36
N LEU A 130 1.77 20.03 1.89
CA LEU A 130 1.62 20.45 3.28
C LEU A 130 0.78 19.46 4.08
N PHE A 131 1.39 18.78 5.05
CA PHE A 131 0.67 17.94 6.00
C PHE A 131 0.34 18.77 7.24
N MET A 132 -0.95 18.98 7.52
CA MET A 132 -1.42 19.93 8.53
C MET A 132 -2.63 19.41 9.29
N LYS A 133 -2.99 20.09 10.40
CA LYS A 133 -4.22 19.83 11.14
C LYS A 133 -5.35 20.67 10.56
N GLY A 134 -6.34 20.03 9.94
CA GLY A 134 -7.38 20.70 9.14
C GLY A 134 -6.94 20.88 7.70
N ASN A 135 -7.47 21.91 7.02
CA ASN A 135 -7.13 22.25 5.64
C ASN A 135 -6.88 23.76 5.50
N PRO A 136 -6.35 24.26 4.37
CA PRO A 136 -6.01 25.67 4.19
C PRO A 136 -7.18 26.63 4.41
N ALA A 137 -8.39 26.24 3.99
CA ALA A 137 -9.60 27.04 4.24
C ALA A 137 -10.06 27.00 5.71
N ASN A 138 -9.80 25.90 6.41
CA ASN A 138 -10.24 25.67 7.79
C ASN A 138 -9.11 25.04 8.65
N PRO A 139 -8.06 25.80 8.99
CA PRO A 139 -6.96 25.28 9.79
C PRO A 139 -7.40 25.08 11.25
N ARG A 140 -7.11 23.90 11.81
CA ARG A 140 -7.53 23.49 13.16
C ARG A 140 -6.45 23.68 14.23
N CYS A 141 -5.33 24.30 13.89
CA CYS A 141 -4.22 24.57 14.81
C CYS A 141 -3.53 25.90 14.44
N GLY A 142 -3.06 26.66 15.43
CA GLY A 142 -2.35 27.93 15.21
C GLY A 142 -1.13 27.78 14.29
N PHE A 143 -0.32 26.75 14.51
CA PHE A 143 0.84 26.46 13.68
C PHE A 143 0.46 26.17 12.21
N SER A 144 -0.61 25.41 12.02
CA SER A 144 -1.16 25.11 10.69
C SER A 144 -1.72 26.36 10.00
N ARG A 145 -2.29 27.32 10.75
CA ARG A 145 -2.74 28.60 10.19
C ARG A 145 -1.57 29.48 9.75
N THR A 146 -0.50 29.53 10.55
CA THR A 146 0.67 30.36 10.23
C THR A 146 1.39 29.87 8.98
N ILE A 147 1.64 28.57 8.83
CA ILE A 147 2.32 28.05 7.63
C ILE A 147 1.51 28.28 6.35
N VAL A 148 0.18 28.15 6.42
CA VAL A 148 -0.73 28.47 5.31
C VAL A 148 -0.60 29.94 4.92
N SER A 149 -0.55 30.84 5.90
CA SER A 149 -0.42 32.28 5.65
C SER A 149 0.91 32.63 4.95
N ILE A 150 2.01 31.95 5.31
CA ILE A 150 3.32 32.12 4.67
C ILE A 150 3.26 31.67 3.21
N LEU A 151 2.80 30.44 2.96
CA LEU A 151 2.71 29.87 1.59
C LEU A 151 1.77 30.67 0.69
N ASP A 152 0.64 31.13 1.22
CA ASP A 152 -0.31 31.96 0.48
C ASP A 152 0.29 33.35 0.17
N GLY A 153 1.09 33.91 1.08
CA GLY A 153 1.84 35.16 0.87
C GLY A 153 2.80 35.09 -0.32
N TYR A 154 3.48 33.94 -0.49
CA TYR A 154 4.33 33.65 -1.65
C TYR A 154 3.56 33.27 -2.92
N LYS A 155 2.23 33.20 -2.87
CA LYS A 155 1.38 32.70 -3.95
C LYS A 155 1.83 31.32 -4.44
N THR A 156 2.25 30.48 -3.51
CA THR A 156 2.76 29.14 -3.80
C THR A 156 1.64 28.22 -4.25
N ASP A 157 1.92 27.38 -5.24
CA ASP A 157 1.02 26.28 -5.59
C ASP A 157 1.34 25.06 -4.73
N TYR A 158 0.41 24.67 -3.86
CA TYR A 158 0.61 23.53 -2.96
C TYR A 158 -0.69 22.76 -2.78
N LYS A 159 -0.54 21.47 -2.51
CA LYS A 159 -1.62 20.63 -1.99
C LYS A 159 -1.44 20.42 -0.50
N SER A 160 -2.53 20.08 0.17
CA SER A 160 -2.53 19.82 1.61
C SER A 160 -3.23 18.52 1.94
N PHE A 161 -2.83 17.92 3.06
CA PHE A 161 -3.44 16.71 3.61
C PHE A 161 -3.78 16.92 5.09
N ASP A 162 -5.03 16.65 5.48
CA ASP A 162 -5.47 16.74 6.88
C ASP A 162 -5.12 15.46 7.64
N ILE A 163 -4.06 15.52 8.45
CA ILE A 163 -3.58 14.39 9.25
C ILE A 163 -4.54 13.97 10.36
N LEU A 164 -5.59 14.75 10.65
CA LEU A 164 -6.61 14.38 11.63
C LEU A 164 -7.62 13.37 11.08
N GLN A 165 -7.71 13.23 9.76
CA GLN A 165 -8.62 12.26 9.12
C GLN A 165 -8.01 10.86 9.01
N ASP A 166 -6.69 10.73 9.16
CA ASP A 166 -5.98 9.46 8.97
C ASP A 166 -4.84 9.30 9.98
N ASN A 167 -5.07 8.49 11.02
CA ASN A 167 -4.08 8.21 12.05
C ASN A 167 -2.88 7.39 11.53
N SER A 168 -3.08 6.55 10.52
CA SER A 168 -1.99 5.74 9.95
C SER A 168 -1.00 6.62 9.20
N VAL A 169 -1.48 7.55 8.38
CA VAL A 169 -0.64 8.57 7.72
C VAL A 169 0.04 9.46 8.77
N ARG A 170 -0.72 9.89 9.78
CA ARG A 170 -0.21 10.75 10.85
C ARG A 170 0.98 10.16 11.61
N GLU A 171 0.85 8.91 12.06
CA GLU A 171 1.93 8.24 12.80
C GLU A 171 3.01 7.72 11.85
N GLY A 172 2.65 7.33 10.63
CA GLY A 172 3.57 6.89 9.59
C GLY A 172 4.54 8.00 9.17
N LEU A 173 4.06 9.20 8.85
CA LEU A 173 4.91 10.32 8.42
C LEU A 173 5.96 10.71 9.44
N LYS A 174 5.60 10.74 10.74
CA LYS A 174 6.58 11.05 11.81
C LYS A 174 7.78 10.11 11.79
N LYS A 175 7.53 8.82 11.53
CA LYS A 175 8.57 7.79 11.42
C LYS A 175 9.31 7.90 10.10
N PHE A 176 8.58 8.01 9.00
CA PHE A 176 9.10 8.11 7.63
C PHE A 176 10.07 9.29 7.47
N SER A 177 9.76 10.42 8.09
CA SER A 177 10.50 11.66 7.97
C SER A 177 11.46 11.92 9.14
N ASN A 178 11.46 11.03 10.14
CA ASN A 178 12.11 11.26 11.43
C ASN A 178 11.79 12.64 12.05
N TRP A 179 10.53 13.10 11.94
CA TRP A 179 10.10 14.42 12.40
C TRP A 179 8.91 14.33 13.38
N PRO A 180 9.01 14.93 14.59
CA PRO A 180 8.05 14.64 15.66
C PRO A 180 6.72 15.40 15.56
N THR A 181 6.67 16.52 14.85
CA THR A 181 5.56 17.50 14.94
C THR A 181 4.90 17.81 13.59
N TYR A 182 3.76 18.51 13.65
CA TYR A 182 3.04 19.05 12.50
C TYR A 182 2.76 20.54 12.72
N PRO A 183 2.67 21.36 11.66
CA PRO A 183 2.68 21.00 10.24
C PRO A 183 4.04 20.53 9.71
N GLN A 184 4.05 19.74 8.62
CA GLN A 184 5.25 19.32 7.89
C GLN A 184 5.12 19.75 6.43
N LEU A 185 6.15 20.42 5.90
CA LEU A 185 6.22 20.87 4.52
C LEU A 185 7.20 20.00 3.73
N TYR A 186 6.74 19.51 2.58
CA TYR A 186 7.53 18.73 1.65
C TYR A 186 7.65 19.44 0.31
N LEU A 187 8.84 19.40 -0.28
CA LEU A 187 9.10 19.81 -1.66
C LEU A 187 9.69 18.65 -2.45
N ASN A 188 9.09 18.29 -3.60
CA ASN A 188 9.53 17.18 -4.44
C ASN A 188 9.73 15.85 -3.67
N GLY A 189 8.86 15.57 -2.69
CA GLY A 189 8.95 14.39 -1.85
C GLY A 189 9.97 14.45 -0.71
N GLU A 190 10.76 15.53 -0.59
CA GLU A 190 11.73 15.74 0.48
C GLU A 190 11.16 16.65 1.57
N LEU A 191 11.44 16.32 2.83
CA LEU A 191 11.00 17.13 3.98
C LEU A 191 11.85 18.41 4.05
N ILE A 192 11.19 19.56 3.98
CA ILE A 192 11.81 20.86 4.28
C ILE A 192 11.83 21.10 5.79
N GLY A 193 10.72 20.80 6.47
CA GLY A 193 10.66 20.88 7.93
C GLY A 193 9.28 21.23 8.46
N GLY A 194 9.26 21.62 9.74
CA GLY A 194 8.08 22.17 10.41
C GLY A 194 7.96 23.69 10.28
N LEU A 195 7.00 24.28 10.99
CA LEU A 195 6.76 25.73 10.93
C LEU A 195 8.01 26.55 11.28
N ASP A 196 8.78 26.15 12.30
CA ASP A 196 9.90 26.96 12.79
C ASP A 196 11.00 27.10 11.74
N ILE A 197 11.34 26.00 11.05
CA ILE A 197 12.28 26.03 9.91
C ILE A 197 11.71 26.88 8.77
N VAL A 198 10.43 26.69 8.43
CA VAL A 198 9.80 27.45 7.34
C VAL A 198 9.82 28.96 7.63
N LYS A 199 9.63 29.37 8.89
CA LYS A 199 9.76 30.77 9.30
C LYS A 199 11.18 31.30 9.20
N GLU A 200 12.17 30.51 9.62
CA GLU A 200 13.58 30.89 9.50
C GLU A 200 13.97 31.09 8.03
N MET A 201 13.49 30.21 7.15
CA MET A 201 13.72 30.31 5.70
C MET A 201 12.95 31.48 5.03
N ASP A 202 11.78 31.83 5.56
CA ASP A 202 10.99 33.02 5.16
C ASP A 202 11.75 34.30 5.54
N GLU A 203 12.28 34.38 6.76
CA GLU A 203 13.07 35.50 7.26
C GLU A 203 14.42 35.66 6.53
N SER A 204 15.07 34.56 6.17
CA SER A 204 16.33 34.58 5.39
C SER A 204 16.12 34.83 3.89
N GLY A 205 14.88 34.69 3.40
CA GLY A 205 14.53 34.80 1.97
C GLY A 205 14.86 33.56 1.13
N GLU A 206 15.44 32.51 1.73
CA GLU A 206 15.75 31.25 1.04
C GLU A 206 14.49 30.54 0.54
N LEU A 207 13.38 30.67 1.29
CA LEU A 207 12.13 29.97 1.00
C LEU A 207 11.55 30.34 -0.37
N GLU A 208 11.63 31.61 -0.80
CA GLU A 208 11.04 32.05 -2.07
C GLU A 208 11.62 31.28 -3.27
N SER A 209 12.92 31.01 -3.24
CA SER A 209 13.63 30.36 -4.35
C SER A 209 13.24 28.89 -4.53
N MET A 210 12.70 28.26 -3.48
CA MET A 210 12.36 26.84 -3.47
C MET A 210 10.89 26.58 -3.79
N LEU A 211 10.00 27.54 -3.50
CA LEU A 211 8.56 27.34 -3.61
C LEU A 211 8.06 27.45 -5.06
N PRO A 212 7.24 26.50 -5.54
CA PRO A 212 6.58 26.63 -6.85
C PRO A 212 5.58 27.78 -6.82
N LYS A 213 5.66 28.69 -7.79
CA LYS A 213 4.68 29.78 -7.94
C LYS A 213 3.41 29.24 -8.60
N LYS A 214 2.24 29.71 -8.18
CA LYS A 214 0.98 29.46 -8.91
C LYS A 214 1.16 29.95 -10.33
N GLY A 215 1.25 29.00 -11.28
CA GLY A 215 1.33 29.29 -12.70
C GLY A 215 0.16 30.20 -13.07
N SER A 216 0.45 31.30 -13.77
CA SER A 216 -0.57 31.97 -14.56
C SER A 216 -1.18 30.94 -15.49
N ALA A 217 -2.48 30.70 -15.37
CA ALA A 217 -3.21 29.79 -16.25
C ALA A 217 -2.87 30.10 -17.72
N ASP A 218 -2.13 29.21 -18.37
CA ASP A 218 -2.00 29.23 -19.82
C ASP A 218 -3.36 28.88 -20.41
N THR A 219 -4.01 29.92 -20.91
CA THR A 219 -5.13 29.85 -21.82
C THR A 219 -4.61 29.34 -23.17
N ASN A 220 -4.89 28.09 -23.53
CA ASN A 220 -5.01 27.61 -24.91
C ASN A 220 -5.56 26.18 -24.86
N LYS A 221 -6.84 25.97 -25.17
CA LYS A 221 -7.44 25.81 -26.51
C LYS A 221 -7.03 24.49 -27.17
#